data_AF-A0AAD5FCL1-F1
#
_entry.id   AF-A0AAD5FCL1-F1
#
_cell.length_a   1.000
_cell.length_b   1.000
_cell.length_c   1.000
_cell.angle_alpha   90.00
_cell.angle_beta   90.00
_cell.angle_gamma   90.00
#
_symmetry.space_group_name_H-M   'P 1'
#
loop_
_entity.id
_entity.type
_entity.pdbx_description
1 polymer ?
#
loop_
_entity_poly.entity_id
_entity_poly.type
_entity_poly.pdbx_seq_one_letter_code
_entity_poly.pdbx_strand_id
1 'polypeptide(L)'
;MPALKESSPEDDSQADVSNVASLYKVSDATGSMKLTKISEKSPFAKDLLVRDDCFILDNGANGKIFVWKGSGANAEEKKAALKVADDFIEKMNYPRMKTQVEITPQGRETIIFKQFFQNWN
;
A
#
# COMPACT_ATOMS: atom_id res chain seq x y z
N MET A 1 47.27 -8.51 -16.77
CA MET A 1 46.15 -8.44 -15.80
C MET A 1 45.31 -7.22 -16.16
N PRO A 2 44.03 -7.35 -16.54
CA PRO A 2 43.22 -6.16 -16.83
C PRO A 2 42.68 -5.56 -15.53
N ALA A 3 42.76 -4.24 -15.42
CA ALA A 3 42.26 -3.47 -14.30
C ALA A 3 40.72 -3.43 -14.30
N LEU A 4 40.12 -3.64 -13.12
CA LEU A 4 38.68 -3.52 -12.88
C LEU A 4 38.29 -2.04 -12.96
N LYS A 5 37.28 -1.73 -13.79
CA LYS A 5 36.68 -0.41 -13.85
C LYS A 5 36.01 -0.10 -12.51
N GLU A 6 36.41 1.02 -11.92
CA GLU A 6 35.81 1.61 -10.73
C GLU A 6 34.37 2.05 -11.08
N SER A 7 33.38 1.41 -10.46
CA SER A 7 31.97 1.78 -10.63
C SER A 7 31.70 3.07 -9.84
N SER A 8 31.27 4.08 -10.57
CA SER A 8 30.85 5.41 -10.10
C SER A 8 29.64 5.35 -9.15
N PRO A 9 29.58 6.20 -8.10
CA PRO A 9 28.54 6.18 -7.06
C PRO A 9 27.19 6.81 -7.48
N GLU A 10 26.88 6.92 -8.77
CA GLU A 10 25.73 7.70 -9.27
C GLU A 10 24.46 6.86 -9.56
N ASP A 11 24.49 5.55 -9.36
CA ASP A 11 23.35 4.65 -9.67
C ASP A 11 22.46 4.29 -8.46
N ASP A 12 22.59 4.97 -7.31
CA ASP A 12 21.73 4.70 -6.14
C ASP A 12 20.40 5.49 -6.15
N SER A 13 20.20 6.37 -7.12
CA SER A 13 19.03 7.27 -7.17
C SER A 13 17.85 6.74 -7.99
N GLN A 14 18.03 5.66 -8.76
CA GLN A 14 16.95 5.08 -9.60
C GLN A 14 16.08 4.05 -8.87
N ALA A 15 16.47 3.59 -7.68
CA ALA A 15 15.67 2.66 -6.89
C ALA A 15 14.54 3.33 -6.09
N ASP A 16 14.57 4.66 -5.91
CA ASP A 16 13.60 5.39 -5.05
C ASP A 16 12.26 5.66 -5.74
N VAL A 17 12.21 5.65 -7.07
CA VAL A 17 11.03 6.06 -7.85
C VAL A 17 10.04 4.92 -8.14
N SER A 18 10.42 3.66 -7.96
CA SER A 18 9.59 2.50 -8.37
C SER A 18 8.61 2.02 -7.30
N ASN A 19 8.77 2.43 -6.04
CA ASN A 19 7.94 1.98 -4.92
C ASN A 19 7.07 3.08 -4.30
N VAL A 20 6.77 4.15 -5.03
CA VAL A 20 5.90 5.24 -4.54
C VAL A 20 4.46 4.74 -4.40
N ALA A 21 3.96 4.75 -3.16
CA ALA A 21 2.57 4.40 -2.85
C ALA A 21 1.95 5.42 -1.89
N SER A 22 0.62 5.49 -1.86
CA SER A 22 -0.15 6.22 -0.85
C SER A 22 -0.89 5.26 0.08
N LEU A 23 -0.99 5.61 1.36
CA LEU A 23 -1.68 4.80 2.38
C LEU A 23 -2.93 5.53 2.88
N TYR A 24 -4.06 4.82 2.85
CA TYR A 24 -5.35 5.31 3.31
C TYR A 24 -5.93 4.39 4.38
N LYS A 25 -6.62 4.97 5.35
CA LYS A 25 -7.36 4.27 6.41
C LYS A 25 -8.84 4.27 6.11
N VAL A 26 -9.47 3.13 6.35
CA VAL A 26 -10.88 2.83 6.13
C VAL A 26 -11.43 2.39 7.48
N SER A 27 -12.10 3.31 8.17
CA SER A 27 -12.55 3.15 9.56
C SER A 27 -13.95 3.73 9.78
N ASP A 28 -14.80 3.05 10.55
CA ASP A 28 -16.11 3.54 10.96
C ASP A 28 -16.17 4.02 12.42
N ALA A 29 -15.02 4.11 13.11
CA ALA A 29 -14.91 4.49 14.53
C ALA A 29 -15.57 5.82 14.92
N THR A 30 -15.85 6.71 13.95
CA THR A 30 -16.57 7.98 14.18
C THR A 30 -18.09 7.85 14.09
N GLY A 31 -18.64 6.64 14.06
CA GLY A 31 -20.06 6.34 13.84
C GLY A 31 -20.49 6.38 12.37
N SER A 32 -19.53 6.55 11.45
CA SER A 32 -19.75 6.52 10.00
C SER A 32 -18.46 6.13 9.29
N MET A 33 -18.61 5.41 8.17
CA MET A 33 -17.51 4.92 7.35
C MET A 33 -16.71 6.09 6.75
N LYS A 34 -15.44 6.21 7.10
CA LYS A 34 -14.54 7.26 6.60
C LYS A 34 -13.30 6.69 5.93
N LEU A 35 -12.92 7.33 4.82
CA LEU A 35 -11.65 7.16 4.15
C LEU A 35 -10.75 8.34 4.51
N THR A 36 -9.59 8.08 5.09
CA THR A 36 -8.62 9.12 5.49
C THR A 36 -7.26 8.82 4.90
N LYS A 37 -6.64 9.78 4.21
CA LYS A 37 -5.26 9.65 3.73
C LYS A 37 -4.31 9.77 4.93
N ILE A 38 -3.53 8.74 5.19
CA ILE A 38 -2.59 8.67 6.33
C ILE A 38 -1.19 9.08 5.89
N SER A 39 -0.77 8.65 4.69
CA SER A 39 0.50 9.05 4.12
C SER A 39 0.40 9.15 2.60
N GLU A 40 1.13 10.11 2.02
CA GLU A 40 1.14 10.37 0.58
C GLU A 40 2.27 9.65 -0.16
N LYS A 41 3.35 9.32 0.55
CA LYS A 41 4.52 8.63 -0.02
C LYS A 41 5.00 7.55 0.95
N SER A 42 5.43 6.43 0.37
CA SER A 42 6.22 5.38 1.02
C SER A 42 7.67 5.84 1.27
N PRO A 43 8.42 5.17 2.17
CA PRO A 43 8.01 4.03 2.98
C PRO A 43 7.18 4.42 4.22
N PHE A 44 6.25 3.57 4.63
CA PHE A 44 5.30 3.80 5.73
C PHE A 44 5.80 3.18 7.04
N ALA A 45 5.39 3.74 8.19
CA ALA A 45 5.59 3.07 9.47
C ALA A 45 4.56 1.95 9.66
N LYS A 46 4.98 0.77 10.12
CA LYS A 46 4.10 -0.37 10.44
C LYS A 46 3.03 0.00 11.48
N ASP A 47 3.35 0.91 12.39
CA ASP A 47 2.46 1.41 13.44
C ASP A 47 1.20 2.11 12.89
N LEU A 48 1.25 2.59 11.64
CA LEU A 48 0.09 3.15 10.96
C LEU A 48 -1.02 2.11 10.72
N LEU A 49 -0.67 0.82 10.66
CA LEU A 49 -1.62 -0.27 10.45
C LEU A 49 -2.29 -0.68 11.78
N VAL A 50 -3.38 0.01 12.10
CA VAL A 50 -4.18 -0.25 13.29
C VAL A 50 -5.00 -1.54 13.12
N ARG A 51 -4.89 -2.46 14.08
CA ARG A 51 -5.58 -3.77 14.05
C ARG A 51 -7.09 -3.68 13.88
N ASP A 52 -7.71 -2.64 14.43
CA ASP A 52 -9.16 -2.46 14.46
C ASP A 52 -9.71 -1.79 13.21
N ASP A 53 -8.86 -1.38 12.26
CA ASP A 53 -9.27 -0.70 11.03
C ASP A 53 -8.83 -1.48 9.77
N CYS A 54 -9.34 -1.09 8.60
CA CYS A 54 -8.82 -1.53 7.31
C CYS A 54 -7.99 -0.43 6.63
N PHE A 55 -7.08 -0.81 5.74
CA PHE A 55 -6.22 0.14 5.04
C PHE A 55 -6.11 -0.19 3.56
N ILE A 56 -5.93 0.85 2.74
CA ILE A 56 -5.70 0.76 1.31
C ILE A 56 -4.32 1.30 1.03
N LEU A 57 -3.47 0.46 0.45
CA LEU A 57 -2.19 0.87 -0.10
C LEU A 57 -2.35 0.99 -1.60
N ASP A 58 -2.37 2.22 -2.08
CA ASP A 58 -2.51 2.55 -3.48
C ASP A 58 -1.12 2.62 -4.13
N ASN A 59 -0.84 1.62 -4.97
CA ASN A 59 0.30 1.57 -5.88
C ASN A 59 -0.22 1.38 -7.33
N GLY A 60 -1.40 1.94 -7.63
CA GLY A 60 -2.11 1.70 -8.88
C GLY A 60 -1.37 2.22 -10.12
N ALA A 61 -0.47 3.19 -9.96
CA ALA A 61 0.47 3.61 -11.00
C ALA A 61 1.36 2.45 -11.50
N ASN A 62 1.67 1.50 -10.63
CA ASN A 62 2.40 0.27 -10.94
C ASN A 62 1.47 -0.96 -11.10
N GLY A 63 0.15 -0.74 -11.19
CA GLY A 63 -0.84 -1.78 -11.42
C GLY A 63 -1.17 -2.66 -10.21
N LYS A 64 -0.88 -2.22 -8.98
CA LYS A 64 -1.27 -2.96 -7.77
C LYS A 64 -1.94 -2.06 -6.73
N ILE A 65 -3.03 -2.52 -6.16
CA ILE A 65 -3.67 -1.92 -4.99
C ILE A 65 -3.77 -3.00 -3.92
N PHE A 66 -3.40 -2.70 -2.68
CA PHE A 66 -3.48 -3.65 -1.58
C PHE A 66 -4.56 -3.23 -0.61
N VAL A 67 -5.37 -4.20 -0.19
CA VAL A 67 -6.39 -4.03 0.84
C VAL A 67 -5.92 -4.75 2.09
N TRP A 68 -5.35 -4.02 3.02
CA TRP A 68 -4.95 -4.57 4.31
C TRP A 68 -6.16 -4.64 5.23
N LYS A 69 -6.42 -5.82 5.80
CA LYS A 69 -7.57 -6.07 6.68
C LYS A 69 -7.09 -6.34 8.10
N GLY A 70 -7.37 -5.40 9.00
CA GLY A 70 -7.14 -5.57 10.42
C GLY A 70 -7.87 -6.80 10.96
N SER A 71 -7.24 -7.52 11.89
CA SER A 71 -7.88 -8.68 12.52
C SER A 71 -9.04 -8.28 13.43
N GLY A 72 -9.01 -7.07 14.01
CA GLY A 72 -10.08 -6.48 14.81
C GLY A 72 -11.16 -5.74 13.99
N ALA A 73 -10.85 -5.37 12.74
CA ALA A 73 -11.78 -4.64 11.88
C ALA A 73 -13.10 -5.37 11.67
N ASN A 74 -14.19 -4.61 11.65
CA ASN A 74 -15.54 -5.16 11.52
C ASN A 74 -15.88 -5.53 10.06
N ALA A 75 -17.04 -6.16 9.86
CA ALA A 75 -17.46 -6.63 8.54
C ALA A 75 -17.75 -5.47 7.57
N GLU A 76 -18.24 -4.34 8.08
CA GLU A 76 -18.57 -3.16 7.29
C GLU A 76 -17.29 -2.49 6.77
N GLU A 77 -16.28 -2.29 7.62
CA GLU A 77 -14.97 -1.77 7.23
C GLU A 77 -14.28 -2.66 6.20
N LYS A 78 -14.32 -3.98 6.41
CA LYS A 78 -13.74 -4.96 5.46
C LYS A 78 -14.42 -4.91 4.09
N LYS A 79 -15.74 -4.70 4.06
CA LYS A 79 -16.52 -4.54 2.82
C LYS A 79 -16.25 -3.18 2.18
N ALA A 80 -16.20 -2.12 2.97
CA ALA A 80 -15.90 -0.78 2.53
C ALA A 80 -14.50 -0.70 1.93
N ALA A 81 -13.50 -1.36 2.53
CA ALA A 81 -12.14 -1.36 2.03
C ALA A 81 -12.04 -1.98 0.62
N LEU A 82 -12.77 -3.07 0.36
CA LEU A 82 -12.85 -3.66 -0.98
C LEU A 82 -13.52 -2.71 -1.98
N LYS A 83 -14.62 -2.06 -1.58
CA LYS A 83 -15.30 -1.09 -2.42
C LYS A 83 -14.40 0.11 -2.74
N VAL A 84 -13.73 0.65 -1.73
CA VAL A 84 -12.78 1.75 -1.87
C VAL A 84 -11.68 1.34 -2.85
N ALA A 85 -11.11 0.14 -2.75
CA ALA A 85 -10.09 -0.30 -3.70
C ALA A 85 -10.59 -0.27 -5.16
N ASP A 86 -11.82 -0.71 -5.42
CA ASP A 86 -12.43 -0.64 -6.75
C ASP A 86 -12.67 0.82 -7.20
N ASP A 87 -13.21 1.65 -6.29
CA ASP A 87 -13.39 3.10 -6.50
C ASP A 87 -12.08 3.80 -6.84
N PHE A 88 -10.93 3.38 -6.27
CA PHE A 88 -9.62 3.95 -6.59
C PHE A 88 -9.20 3.67 -8.02
N ILE A 89 -9.46 2.45 -8.52
CA ILE A 89 -9.15 2.08 -9.91
C ILE A 89 -9.92 2.99 -10.87
N GLU A 90 -11.20 3.23 -10.58
CA GLU A 90 -12.04 4.10 -11.41
C GLU A 90 -11.65 5.58 -11.28
N LYS A 91 -11.50 6.09 -10.06
CA LYS A 91 -11.23 7.52 -9.81
C LYS A 91 -9.87 7.98 -10.28
N MET A 92 -8.85 7.15 -10.12
CA MET A 92 -7.50 7.46 -10.58
C MET A 92 -7.28 7.09 -12.06
N ASN A 93 -8.32 6.59 -12.73
CA ASN A 93 -8.28 6.16 -14.13
C ASN A 93 -7.16 5.11 -14.38
N TYR A 94 -6.97 4.20 -13.43
CA TYR A 94 -6.00 3.13 -13.57
C TYR A 94 -6.52 2.08 -14.57
N PRO A 95 -5.62 1.47 -15.37
CA PRO A 95 -6.02 0.47 -16.36
C PRO A 95 -6.59 -0.76 -15.66
N ARG A 96 -7.92 -0.93 -15.63
CA ARG A 96 -8.61 -2.05 -14.96
C ARG A 96 -8.06 -3.42 -15.35
N MET A 97 -7.76 -3.63 -16.64
CA MET A 97 -7.23 -4.91 -17.12
C MET A 97 -5.81 -5.23 -16.63
N LYS A 98 -5.08 -4.22 -16.12
CA LYS A 98 -3.71 -4.35 -15.63
C LYS A 98 -3.59 -4.11 -14.12
N THR A 99 -4.63 -3.60 -13.47
CA THR A 99 -4.60 -3.25 -12.05
C THR A 99 -5.13 -4.40 -11.22
N GLN A 100 -4.29 -4.94 -10.33
CA GLN A 100 -4.64 -6.06 -9.46
C GLN A 100 -4.93 -5.57 -8.05
N VAL A 101 -6.05 -5.99 -7.48
CA VAL A 101 -6.38 -5.80 -6.06
C VAL A 101 -5.91 -7.02 -5.27
N GLU A 102 -5.00 -6.82 -4.31
CA GLU A 102 -4.47 -7.87 -3.44
C GLU A 102 -5.01 -7.71 -2.01
N ILE A 103 -5.76 -8.71 -1.54
CA ILE A 103 -6.29 -8.71 -0.17
C ILE A 103 -5.23 -9.25 0.78
N THR A 104 -4.90 -8.46 1.79
CA THR A 104 -3.81 -8.73 2.72
C THR A 104 -4.34 -8.76 4.17
N PRO A 105 -4.73 -9.93 4.71
CA PRO A 105 -5.11 -10.05 6.11
C PRO A 105 -3.93 -9.76 7.04
N GLN A 106 -4.19 -9.14 8.19
CA GLN A 106 -3.16 -8.93 9.22
C GLN A 106 -2.44 -10.24 9.58
N GLY A 107 -1.11 -10.21 9.57
CA GLY A 107 -0.25 -11.38 9.81
C GLY A 107 -0.04 -12.29 8.60
N ARG A 108 -0.70 -12.01 7.47
CA ARG A 108 -0.49 -12.69 6.18
C ARG A 108 -0.02 -11.73 5.09
N GLU A 109 0.76 -10.73 5.48
CA GLU A 109 1.33 -9.76 4.54
C GLU A 109 2.38 -10.40 3.62
N THR A 110 2.26 -10.12 2.32
CA THR A 110 3.20 -10.59 1.30
C THR A 110 4.48 -9.76 1.34
N ILE A 111 5.59 -10.31 0.81
CA ILE A 111 6.86 -9.57 0.70
C ILE A 111 6.67 -8.27 -0.11
N ILE A 112 5.82 -8.32 -1.13
CA ILE A 112 5.48 -7.18 -1.99
C ILE A 112 4.73 -6.11 -1.20
N PHE A 113 3.85 -6.45 -0.26
CA PHE A 113 3.22 -5.45 0.61
C PHE A 113 4.23 -4.84 1.58
N LYS A 114 5.08 -5.67 2.18
CA LYS A 114 6.04 -5.27 3.22
C LYS A 114 7.12 -4.30 2.70
N GLN A 115 7.47 -4.36 1.41
CA GLN A 115 8.47 -3.47 0.81
C GLN A 115 8.12 -1.97 0.93
N PHE A 116 6.82 -1.66 1.08
CA PHE A 116 6.36 -0.29 1.22
C PHE A 116 6.48 0.25 2.65
N PHE A 117 6.97 -0.55 3.60
CA PHE A 117 7.06 -0.18 5.00
C PHE A 117 8.51 -0.15 5.49
N GLN A 118 8.80 0.81 6.36
CA GLN A 118 10.08 0.91 7.05
C GLN A 118 10.19 -0.19 8.10
N ASN A 119 11.35 -0.87 8.13
CA ASN A 119 11.74 -1.80 9.18
C ASN A 119 10.66 -2.85 9.50
N TRP A 120 10.10 -3.50 8.46
CA TRP A 120 9.18 -4.63 8.63
C TRP A 120 9.95 -5.89 9.08
N ASN A 121 10.37 -5.92 10.35
CA ASN A 121 10.86 -7.11 11.04
C ASN A 121 9.83 -7.62 12.04
#